data_AF-A0A933P0C7-F1
#
_entry.id   AF-A0A933P0C7-F1
#
_cell.length_a   1.000
_cell.length_b   1.000
_cell.length_c   1.000
_cell.angle_alpha   90.00
_cell.angle_beta   90.00
_cell.angle_gamma   90.00
#
_symmetry.space_group_name_H-M   'P 1'
#
loop_
_entity.id
_entity.type
_entity.pdbx_description
1 polymer ?
#
loop_
_entity_poly.entity_id
_entity_poly.type
_entity_poly.pdbx_seq_one_letter_code
_entity_poly.pdbx_strand_id
1 'polypeptide(L)'
;MKPLLIAALALVAAPAVANDTMSQLGTGGLVFVTSQDVSMDSEDLSVSPDEVRVVYAFTNHSKDDQHTLVAFPLPDITGDGDFMVNIPTEDPENLFGFTTTFDGKPAKSTLHQYAFAVGIDQTELLGSLGVPLTPFGEDTISALNALSDDDKANLMHLGMVIPMVYDSGNGEETDYTPIWTLRSTYSWEADFKAGETVEVVHSYKPSVGGTVATIFLAPPYDATDEDRPKAYRDKYCTDDDFIKTVKKSLRDPGDLYSAPYVETWISYIWSTGANWSGPIGKFHLTIDKGRPENLVSFCWDGKVKKTGPTTFEMEAKDWYPPYNHELEILILNHQNADANAG
;
A
#
# COMPACT_ATOMS: atom_id res chain seq x y z
N MET A 1 -22.01 -31.55 -39.12
CA MET A 1 -21.32 -31.42 -37.81
C MET A 1 -20.15 -30.48 -38.00
N LYS A 2 -20.26 -29.22 -37.56
CA LYS A 2 -19.18 -28.21 -37.59
C LYS A 2 -18.89 -27.82 -36.14
N PRO A 3 -17.63 -27.85 -35.67
CA PRO A 3 -17.31 -27.43 -34.31
C PRO A 3 -17.25 -25.90 -34.25
N LEU A 4 -17.92 -25.32 -33.25
CA LEU A 4 -17.85 -23.90 -32.93
C LEU A 4 -16.65 -23.72 -31.98
N LEU A 5 -15.62 -23.00 -32.42
CA LEU A 5 -14.54 -22.52 -31.54
C LEU A 5 -15.11 -21.39 -30.67
N ILE A 6 -15.08 -21.56 -29.35
CA ILE A 6 -15.31 -20.48 -28.39
C ILE A 6 -13.92 -19.96 -28.00
N ALA A 7 -13.60 -18.73 -28.39
CA ALA A 7 -12.41 -18.02 -27.95
C ALA A 7 -12.67 -17.45 -26.54
N ALA A 8 -11.86 -17.85 -25.56
CA ALA A 8 -11.88 -17.28 -24.22
C ALA A 8 -11.13 -15.93 -24.23
N LEU A 9 -11.80 -14.87 -23.81
CA LEU A 9 -11.20 -13.56 -23.57
C LEU A 9 -10.60 -13.56 -22.14
N ALA A 10 -9.28 -13.43 -22.02
CA ALA A 10 -8.62 -13.23 -20.74
C ALA A 10 -8.79 -11.77 -20.31
N LEU A 11 -9.48 -11.52 -19.20
CA LEU A 11 -9.47 -10.22 -18.51
C LEU A 11 -8.14 -10.10 -17.75
N VAL A 12 -7.31 -9.15 -18.16
CA VAL A 12 -6.12 -8.71 -17.41
C VAL A 12 -6.59 -7.69 -16.39
N ALA A 13 -6.61 -8.07 -15.11
CA ALA A 13 -6.81 -7.14 -14.01
C ALA A 13 -5.47 -6.47 -13.67
N ALA A 14 -5.43 -5.14 -13.60
CA ALA A 14 -4.28 -4.37 -13.16
C ALA A 14 -4.51 -3.84 -11.73
N PRO A 15 -3.71 -4.26 -10.73
CA PRO A 15 -3.66 -3.62 -9.43
C PRO A 15 -2.59 -2.53 -9.37
N ALA A 16 -2.65 -1.69 -8.34
CA ALA A 16 -1.93 -0.41 -8.25
C ALA A 16 -0.55 -0.49 -7.60
N VAL A 17 0.13 0.67 -7.55
CA VAL A 17 1.55 0.88 -7.89
C VAL A 17 2.24 1.81 -6.87
N ALA A 18 3.52 1.63 -6.52
CA ALA A 18 4.37 2.55 -5.70
C ALA A 18 5.89 2.30 -5.74
N ASN A 19 6.55 2.55 -6.89
CA ASN A 19 7.96 3.04 -6.99
C ASN A 19 8.03 3.95 -8.21
N ASP A 20 9.09 4.74 -8.26
CA ASP A 20 9.35 5.70 -9.32
C ASP A 20 9.27 5.04 -10.69
N THR A 21 8.67 5.74 -11.62
CA THR A 21 8.60 5.34 -13.02
C THR A 21 8.39 6.58 -13.87
N MET A 22 8.80 6.52 -15.14
CA MET A 22 8.48 7.58 -16.08
C MET A 22 6.98 7.58 -16.38
N SER A 23 6.44 8.76 -16.67
CA SER A 23 5.02 8.94 -16.95
C SER A 23 4.77 10.03 -17.98
N GLN A 24 3.54 10.09 -18.48
CA GLN A 24 3.02 11.15 -19.34
C GLN A 24 1.61 11.54 -18.90
N LEU A 25 1.22 12.80 -19.17
CA LEU A 25 -0.13 13.29 -18.94
C LEU A 25 -1.00 13.08 -20.18
N GLY A 26 -2.10 12.35 -20.03
CA GLY A 26 -3.11 12.13 -21.07
C GLY A 26 -4.48 12.70 -20.68
N THR A 27 -5.46 12.58 -21.58
CA THR A 27 -6.87 13.02 -21.36
C THR A 27 -7.59 12.34 -20.19
N GLY A 28 -6.97 11.38 -19.51
CA GLY A 28 -7.54 10.64 -18.38
C GLY A 28 -6.56 10.39 -17.21
N GLY A 29 -5.50 11.20 -17.08
CA GLY A 29 -4.55 11.13 -15.95
C GLY A 29 -3.13 10.72 -16.30
N LEU A 30 -2.38 10.22 -15.31
CA LEU A 30 -0.99 9.77 -15.44
C LEU A 30 -0.94 8.39 -16.12
N VAL A 31 -0.13 8.29 -17.18
CA VAL A 31 0.18 7.03 -17.87
C VAL A 31 1.65 6.71 -17.62
N PHE A 32 1.94 5.58 -16.99
CA PHE A 32 3.31 5.12 -16.78
C PHE A 32 3.91 4.58 -18.08
N VAL A 33 5.16 4.95 -18.36
CA VAL A 33 5.89 4.57 -19.58
C VAL A 33 7.26 4.01 -19.21
N THR A 34 7.75 3.09 -20.03
CA THR A 34 9.06 2.46 -19.85
C THR A 34 10.16 3.32 -20.45
N SER A 35 11.26 3.52 -19.72
CA SER A 35 12.49 4.13 -20.26
C SER A 35 13.43 3.05 -20.77
N GLN A 36 13.96 3.22 -21.99
CA GLN A 36 15.05 2.37 -22.49
C GLN A 36 16.44 2.94 -22.22
N ASP A 37 16.52 4.23 -21.86
CA ASP A 37 17.78 4.95 -21.73
C ASP A 37 18.17 5.25 -20.28
N VAL A 38 17.21 5.26 -19.36
CA VAL A 38 17.47 5.51 -17.92
C VAL A 38 17.38 4.20 -17.14
N SER A 39 18.47 3.78 -16.50
CA SER A 39 18.51 2.61 -15.61
C SER A 39 18.36 3.01 -14.14
N MET A 40 17.80 2.11 -13.34
CA MET A 40 17.87 2.16 -11.88
C MET A 40 19.09 1.37 -11.41
N ASP A 41 20.18 2.07 -11.12
CA ASP A 41 21.45 1.45 -10.75
C ASP A 41 21.44 0.92 -9.30
N SER A 42 20.74 1.61 -8.42
CA SER A 42 20.47 1.12 -7.06
C SER A 42 19.19 1.65 -6.45
N GLU A 43 18.66 0.88 -5.52
CA GLU A 43 17.58 1.26 -4.60
C GLU A 43 17.98 0.84 -3.18
N ASP A 44 17.95 1.79 -2.25
CA ASP A 44 18.12 1.59 -0.81
C ASP A 44 16.82 1.99 -0.11
N LEU A 45 16.01 0.98 0.20
CA LEU A 45 14.69 1.09 0.79
C LEU A 45 14.73 0.80 2.28
N SER A 46 14.24 1.74 3.08
CA SER A 46 14.07 1.60 4.52
C SER A 46 12.59 1.73 4.88
N VAL A 47 12.04 0.73 5.56
CA VAL A 47 10.63 0.68 5.94
C VAL A 47 10.48 0.49 7.45
N SER A 48 9.70 1.37 8.06
CA SER A 48 9.31 1.31 9.47
C SER A 48 7.87 1.83 9.64
N PRO A 49 7.22 1.59 10.78
CA PRO A 49 5.90 2.19 11.07
C PRO A 49 5.88 3.73 11.03
N ASP A 50 7.02 4.38 11.27
CA ASP A 50 7.11 5.83 11.39
C ASP A 50 7.54 6.52 10.08
N GLU A 51 8.32 5.84 9.24
CA GLU A 51 8.85 6.38 8.00
C GLU A 51 9.15 5.26 6.99
N VAL A 52 8.80 5.51 5.73
CA VAL A 52 9.40 4.88 4.57
C VAL A 52 10.35 5.88 3.93
N ARG A 53 11.59 5.46 3.72
CA ARG A 53 12.62 6.26 3.06
C ARG A 53 13.27 5.43 1.96
N VAL A 54 13.40 6.02 0.77
CA VAL A 54 14.06 5.37 -0.37
C VAL A 54 15.11 6.29 -0.97
N VAL A 55 16.26 5.71 -1.31
CA VAL A 55 17.30 6.37 -2.10
C VAL A 55 17.50 5.58 -3.38
N TYR A 56 17.28 6.23 -4.51
CA TYR A 56 17.59 5.69 -5.82
C TYR A 56 18.86 6.32 -6.38
N ALA A 57 19.59 5.56 -7.18
CA ALA A 57 20.56 6.09 -8.13
C ALA A 57 20.10 5.72 -9.54
N PHE A 58 19.91 6.72 -10.39
CA PHE A 58 19.51 6.54 -11.78
C PHE A 58 20.59 7.06 -12.72
N THR A 59 20.85 6.35 -13.82
CA THR A 59 21.81 6.80 -14.85
C THR A 59 21.13 6.90 -16.20
N ASN A 60 21.28 8.04 -16.88
CA ASN A 60 20.90 8.20 -18.28
C ASN A 60 22.06 7.74 -19.19
N HIS A 61 21.87 6.63 -19.89
CA HIS A 61 22.85 6.04 -20.82
C HIS A 61 22.79 6.60 -22.24
N SER A 62 21.83 7.47 -22.54
CA SER A 62 21.73 8.10 -23.85
C SER A 62 22.75 9.22 -24.04
N LYS A 63 22.85 9.70 -25.28
CA LYS A 63 23.72 10.84 -25.64
C LYS A 63 23.02 12.19 -25.49
N ASP A 64 21.74 12.16 -25.19
CA ASP A 64 20.87 13.33 -25.15
C ASP A 64 20.30 13.49 -23.73
N ASP A 65 20.02 14.73 -23.35
CA ASP A 65 19.32 15.00 -22.10
C ASP A 65 17.89 14.42 -22.19
N GLN A 66 17.46 13.75 -21.13
CA GLN A 66 16.11 13.20 -21.01
C GLN A 66 15.31 14.07 -20.05
N HIS A 67 14.32 14.79 -20.58
CA HIS A 67 13.34 15.52 -19.78
C HIS A 67 12.10 14.65 -19.63
N THR A 68 11.79 14.23 -18.40
CA THR A 68 10.69 13.29 -18.15
C THR A 68 9.90 13.68 -16.92
N LEU A 69 8.59 13.42 -17.01
CA LEU A 69 7.72 13.40 -15.84
C LEU A 69 7.97 12.08 -15.10
N VAL A 70 8.47 12.18 -13.87
CA VAL A 70 8.58 11.04 -12.96
C VAL A 70 7.32 10.98 -12.12
N ALA A 71 6.86 9.78 -11.86
CA ALA A 71 5.74 9.53 -10.96
C ALA A 71 6.12 8.48 -9.92
N PHE A 72 5.85 8.81 -8.66
CA PHE A 72 5.95 7.94 -7.50
C PHE A 72 4.53 7.66 -7.00
N PRO A 73 3.95 6.52 -7.38
CA PRO A 73 2.64 6.15 -6.89
C PRO A 73 2.75 5.70 -5.42
N LEU A 74 1.65 5.71 -4.69
CA LEU A 74 1.59 5.27 -3.29
C LEU A 74 0.69 4.03 -3.19
N PRO A 75 0.89 3.18 -2.15
CA PRO A 75 0.03 2.03 -1.93
C PRO A 75 -1.46 2.41 -1.88
N ASP A 76 -2.29 1.57 -2.48
CA ASP A 76 -3.74 1.75 -2.50
C ASP A 76 -4.32 1.79 -1.08
N ILE A 77 -5.23 2.73 -0.84
CA ILE A 77 -6.06 2.72 0.37
C ILE A 77 -7.47 2.32 -0.03
N THR A 78 -7.91 1.17 0.43
CA THR A 78 -9.30 0.72 0.22
C THR A 78 -10.10 0.99 1.48
N GLY A 79 -11.39 1.29 1.35
CA GLY A 79 -12.33 1.29 2.48
C GLY A 79 -12.87 -0.13 2.72
N ASP A 80 -13.05 -0.54 3.98
CA ASP A 80 -13.66 -1.82 4.35
C ASP A 80 -14.64 -1.73 5.54
N GLY A 81 -14.80 -0.53 6.12
CA GLY A 81 -15.63 -0.30 7.31
C GLY A 81 -14.97 -0.55 8.66
N ASP A 82 -13.85 -1.27 8.70
CA ASP A 82 -13.11 -1.60 9.92
C ASP A 82 -11.72 -0.93 9.97
N PHE A 83 -11.30 -0.25 8.90
CA PHE A 83 -9.98 0.39 8.82
C PHE A 83 -9.81 1.55 9.82
N MET A 84 -8.89 1.35 10.77
CA MET A 84 -8.21 2.47 11.43
C MET A 84 -7.02 2.91 10.56
N VAL A 85 -7.25 3.72 9.53
CA VAL A 85 -6.15 4.39 8.82
C VAL A 85 -5.61 5.51 9.73
N ASN A 86 -4.37 5.38 10.19
CA ASN A 86 -3.67 6.51 10.79
C ASN A 86 -3.13 7.40 9.67
N ILE A 87 -3.88 8.45 9.32
CA ILE A 87 -3.40 9.43 8.35
C ILE A 87 -2.29 10.26 9.01
N PRO A 88 -1.08 10.27 8.46
CA PRO A 88 0.06 10.97 9.04
C PRO A 88 -0.11 12.47 9.29
N THR A 89 -0.94 13.14 8.48
CA THR A 89 -1.07 14.59 8.48
C THR A 89 -2.52 15.04 8.35
N GLU A 90 -2.83 16.23 8.85
CA GLU A 90 -4.10 16.94 8.59
C GLU A 90 -4.08 17.70 7.25
N ASP A 91 -2.99 17.62 6.47
CA ASP A 91 -2.86 18.30 5.18
C ASP A 91 -3.59 17.51 4.08
N PRO A 92 -4.72 18.01 3.54
CA PRO A 92 -5.46 17.29 2.50
C PRO A 92 -4.68 17.18 1.18
N GLU A 93 -3.66 18.01 0.96
CA GLU A 93 -2.81 17.99 -0.24
C GLU A 93 -1.51 17.19 -0.04
N ASN A 94 -1.20 16.77 1.19
CA ASN A 94 -0.03 15.94 1.49
C ASN A 94 -0.26 14.96 2.64
N LEU A 95 -1.28 14.11 2.49
CA LEU A 95 -1.76 13.17 3.53
C LEU A 95 -0.66 12.33 4.20
N PHE A 96 0.44 12.06 3.49
CA PHE A 96 1.54 11.19 3.94
C PHE A 96 2.81 11.94 4.33
N GLY A 97 2.83 13.27 4.25
CA GLY A 97 4.05 14.06 4.45
C GLY A 97 5.15 13.72 3.44
N PHE A 98 4.77 13.40 2.20
CA PHE A 98 5.70 13.03 1.14
C PHE A 98 6.66 14.18 0.84
N THR A 99 7.94 13.83 0.76
CA THR A 99 9.02 14.71 0.33
C THR A 99 9.87 14.00 -0.69
N THR A 100 10.38 14.75 -1.67
CA THR A 100 11.27 14.24 -2.71
C THR A 100 12.40 15.22 -2.98
N THR A 101 13.61 14.69 -3.16
CA THR A 101 14.75 15.44 -3.70
C THR A 101 15.25 14.80 -4.98
N PHE A 102 15.70 15.63 -5.90
CA PHE A 102 16.38 15.25 -7.13
C PHE A 102 17.76 15.92 -7.14
N ASP A 103 18.82 15.12 -7.14
CA ASP A 103 20.21 15.57 -7.04
C ASP A 103 20.43 16.55 -5.88
N GLY A 104 19.95 16.15 -4.69
CA GLY A 104 20.05 16.92 -3.45
C GLY A 104 19.18 18.18 -3.36
N LYS A 105 18.39 18.50 -4.40
CA LYS A 105 17.48 19.66 -4.42
C LYS A 105 16.04 19.22 -4.23
N PRO A 106 15.22 19.92 -3.42
CA PRO A 106 13.80 19.61 -3.31
C PRO A 106 13.12 19.65 -4.68
N ALA A 107 12.43 18.57 -5.04
CA ALA A 107 11.60 18.53 -6.24
C ALA A 107 10.17 18.95 -5.88
N LYS A 108 9.60 19.87 -6.65
CA LYS A 108 8.20 20.27 -6.45
C LYS A 108 7.30 19.20 -7.06
N SER A 109 6.67 18.40 -6.21
CA SER A 109 5.73 17.37 -6.63
C SER A 109 4.28 17.89 -6.70
N THR A 110 3.47 17.19 -7.48
CA THR A 110 2.02 17.36 -7.58
C THR A 110 1.35 16.06 -7.16
N LEU A 111 0.40 16.12 -6.23
CA LEU A 111 -0.41 14.97 -5.84
C LEU A 111 -1.55 14.77 -6.84
N HIS A 112 -1.72 13.55 -7.32
CA HIS A 112 -2.83 13.10 -8.15
C HIS A 112 -3.58 12.00 -7.40
N GLN A 113 -4.90 12.11 -7.33
CA GLN A 113 -5.76 11.16 -6.62
C GLN A 113 -6.94 10.72 -7.47
N TYR A 114 -7.26 9.44 -7.35
CA TYR A 114 -8.34 8.82 -8.10
C TYR A 114 -9.05 7.79 -7.22
N ALA A 115 -10.38 7.77 -7.28
CA ALA A 115 -11.21 6.80 -6.57
C ALA A 115 -11.72 5.73 -7.55
N PHE A 116 -11.48 4.47 -7.23
CA PHE A 116 -11.91 3.33 -8.04
C PHE A 116 -12.85 2.43 -7.25
N ALA A 117 -13.93 1.98 -7.88
CA ALA A 117 -14.68 0.82 -7.42
C ALA A 117 -14.62 -0.27 -8.48
N VAL A 118 -14.36 -1.50 -8.05
CA VAL A 118 -14.28 -2.69 -8.93
C VAL A 118 -13.40 -2.48 -10.18
N GLY A 119 -12.33 -1.69 -10.04
CA GLY A 119 -11.39 -1.36 -11.11
C GLY A 119 -11.86 -0.27 -12.09
N ILE A 120 -13.01 0.37 -11.85
CA ILE A 120 -13.55 1.46 -12.65
C ILE A 120 -13.33 2.78 -11.91
N ASP A 121 -12.81 3.79 -12.61
CA ASP A 121 -12.63 5.14 -12.09
C ASP A 121 -13.98 5.82 -11.84
N GLN A 122 -14.21 6.28 -10.61
CA GLN A 122 -15.42 6.95 -10.12
C GLN A 122 -15.08 8.34 -9.54
N THR A 123 -13.92 8.88 -9.86
CA THR A 123 -13.42 10.16 -9.32
C THR A 123 -14.36 11.31 -9.64
N GLU A 124 -14.80 11.42 -10.90
CA GLU A 124 -15.73 12.48 -11.33
C GLU A 124 -17.09 12.35 -10.64
N LEU A 125 -17.57 11.13 -10.43
CA LEU A 125 -18.84 10.87 -9.74
C LEU A 125 -18.79 11.39 -8.30
N LEU A 126 -17.78 10.99 -7.51
CA LEU A 126 -17.63 11.47 -6.14
C LEU A 126 -17.49 13.00 -6.09
N GLY A 127 -16.69 13.57 -6.98
CA GLY A 127 -16.54 15.02 -7.10
C GLY A 127 -17.87 15.73 -7.41
N SER A 128 -18.69 15.18 -8.30
CA SER A 128 -20.00 15.75 -8.65
C SER A 128 -21.02 15.70 -7.50
N LEU A 129 -20.88 14.72 -6.60
CA LEU A 129 -21.72 14.55 -5.41
C LEU A 129 -21.18 15.33 -4.19
N GLY A 130 -20.02 15.98 -4.31
CA GLY A 130 -19.36 16.68 -3.19
C GLY A 130 -18.83 15.72 -2.12
N VAL A 131 -18.57 14.46 -2.47
CA VAL A 131 -18.01 13.45 -1.57
C VAL A 131 -16.47 13.47 -1.70
N PRO A 132 -15.71 13.58 -0.60
CA PRO A 132 -14.26 13.47 -0.63
C PRO A 132 -13.78 12.13 -1.20
N LEU A 133 -12.64 12.12 -1.89
CA LEU A 133 -12.06 10.90 -2.47
C LEU A 133 -11.48 9.94 -1.42
N THR A 134 -11.20 10.43 -0.21
CA THR A 134 -10.67 9.64 0.90
C THR A 134 -11.75 8.69 1.42
N PRO A 135 -11.54 7.35 1.40
CA PRO A 135 -12.54 6.35 1.82
C PRO A 135 -12.57 6.18 3.35
N PHE A 136 -12.37 7.26 4.10
CA PHE A 136 -12.29 7.26 5.55
C PHE A 136 -12.52 8.69 6.08
N GLY A 137 -12.70 8.82 7.39
CA GLY A 137 -12.86 10.10 8.07
C GLY A 137 -14.31 10.58 8.16
N GLU A 138 -14.55 11.47 9.13
CA GLU A 138 -15.88 12.00 9.44
C GLU A 138 -16.48 12.81 8.29
N ASP A 139 -15.65 13.56 7.56
CA ASP A 139 -16.09 14.37 6.41
C ASP A 139 -16.69 13.51 5.30
N THR A 140 -16.02 12.39 4.96
CA THR A 140 -16.53 11.45 3.95
C THR A 140 -17.83 10.79 4.39
N ILE A 141 -17.89 10.30 5.64
CA ILE A 141 -19.10 9.64 6.18
C ILE A 141 -20.27 10.63 6.21
N SER A 142 -20.04 11.86 6.68
CA SER A 142 -21.06 12.91 6.73
C SER A 142 -21.56 13.28 5.33
N ALA A 143 -20.67 13.42 4.35
CA ALA A 143 -21.04 13.70 2.98
C ALA A 143 -21.91 12.58 2.39
N LEU A 144 -21.52 11.32 2.58
CA LEU A 144 -22.29 10.14 2.13
C LEU A 144 -23.67 10.07 2.77
N ASN A 145 -23.77 10.28 4.08
CA ASN A 145 -25.03 10.22 4.81
C ASN A 145 -25.98 11.37 4.44
N ALA A 146 -25.45 12.52 4.00
CA ALA A 146 -26.23 13.66 3.54
C ALA A 146 -26.77 13.53 2.11
N LEU A 147 -26.32 12.53 1.33
CA LEU A 147 -26.79 12.30 -0.04
C LEU A 147 -28.27 11.91 -0.11
N SER A 148 -28.87 12.11 -1.28
CA SER A 148 -30.22 11.63 -1.59
C SER A 148 -30.27 10.09 -1.61
N ASP A 149 -31.46 9.53 -1.41
CA ASP A 149 -31.64 8.07 -1.46
C ASP A 149 -31.30 7.50 -2.85
N ASP A 150 -31.55 8.26 -3.92
CA ASP A 150 -31.21 7.86 -5.30
C ASP A 150 -29.69 7.82 -5.50
N ASP A 151 -28.95 8.81 -4.98
CA ASP A 151 -27.48 8.83 -5.06
C ASP A 151 -26.86 7.71 -4.23
N LYS A 152 -27.38 7.46 -3.02
CA LYS A 152 -26.97 6.32 -2.18
C LYS A 152 -27.21 4.99 -2.89
N ALA A 153 -28.38 4.82 -3.51
CA ALA A 153 -28.71 3.62 -4.29
C ALA A 153 -27.76 3.45 -5.48
N ASN A 154 -27.40 4.54 -6.16
CA ASN A 154 -26.43 4.52 -7.26
C ASN A 154 -25.01 4.13 -6.77
N LEU A 155 -24.53 4.72 -5.67
CA LEU A 155 -23.23 4.37 -5.10
C LEU A 155 -23.17 2.91 -4.64
N MET A 156 -24.25 2.38 -4.05
CA MET A 156 -24.35 0.95 -3.73
C MET A 156 -24.32 0.08 -4.99
N HIS A 157 -25.06 0.46 -6.04
CA HIS A 157 -25.07 -0.26 -7.31
C HIS A 157 -23.68 -0.35 -7.97
N LEU A 158 -22.88 0.71 -7.82
CA LEU A 158 -21.52 0.80 -8.34
C LEU A 158 -20.47 0.12 -7.44
N GLY A 159 -20.87 -0.42 -6.28
CA GLY A 159 -19.95 -1.03 -5.32
C GLY A 159 -19.02 -0.02 -4.65
N MET A 160 -19.48 1.23 -4.50
CA MET A 160 -18.73 2.29 -3.82
C MET A 160 -19.00 2.31 -2.32
N VAL A 161 -20.21 1.93 -1.88
CA VAL A 161 -20.59 1.95 -0.46
C VAL A 161 -21.39 0.71 -0.07
N ILE A 162 -21.35 0.37 1.21
CA ILE A 162 -22.21 -0.63 1.84
C ILE A 162 -23.06 0.00 2.95
N PRO A 163 -24.33 -0.41 3.11
CA PRO A 163 -25.16 0.06 4.21
C PRO A 163 -24.80 -0.68 5.50
N MET A 164 -24.54 0.08 6.57
CA MET A 164 -24.30 -0.41 7.91
C MET A 164 -25.48 -0.03 8.80
N VAL A 165 -26.29 -1.03 9.14
CA VAL A 165 -27.48 -0.84 9.96
C VAL A 165 -27.14 -1.08 11.43
N TYR A 166 -27.44 -0.11 12.30
CA TYR A 166 -27.21 -0.20 13.73
C TYR A 166 -28.35 0.48 14.51
N ASP A 167 -28.42 0.23 15.83
CA ASP A 167 -29.38 0.90 16.73
C ASP A 167 -28.61 1.54 17.89
N SER A 168 -28.61 2.87 17.93
CA SER A 168 -27.94 3.68 18.97
C SER A 168 -28.79 3.89 20.22
N GLY A 169 -29.97 3.28 20.30
CA GLY A 169 -31.00 3.51 21.32
C GLY A 169 -32.08 4.51 20.89
N ASN A 170 -31.99 5.05 19.68
CA ASN A 170 -32.99 5.95 19.09
C ASN A 170 -33.78 5.31 17.93
N GLY A 171 -33.60 4.00 17.71
CA GLY A 171 -34.15 3.25 16.60
C GLY A 171 -33.08 2.87 15.57
N GLU A 172 -33.52 2.15 14.54
CA GLU A 172 -32.65 1.68 13.47
C GLU A 172 -32.12 2.86 12.64
N GLU A 173 -30.80 2.99 12.58
CA GLU A 173 -30.03 3.95 11.79
C GLU A 173 -29.25 3.20 10.71
N THR A 174 -28.98 3.86 9.58
CA THR A 174 -28.16 3.29 8.50
C THR A 174 -27.10 4.29 8.07
N ASP A 175 -25.85 3.94 8.31
CA ASP A 175 -24.70 4.64 7.76
C ASP A 175 -24.27 4.02 6.44
N TYR A 176 -23.66 4.82 5.57
CA TYR A 176 -23.08 4.34 4.33
C TYR A 176 -21.56 4.33 4.42
N THR A 177 -21.00 3.13 4.50
CA THR A 177 -19.57 2.91 4.65
C THR A 177 -18.90 2.89 3.28
N PRO A 178 -17.83 3.70 3.06
CA PRO A 178 -17.06 3.68 1.83
C PRO A 178 -16.28 2.37 1.67
N ILE A 179 -16.33 1.79 0.47
CA ILE A 179 -15.58 0.57 0.10
C ILE A 179 -14.77 0.73 -1.19
N TRP A 180 -14.66 1.96 -1.72
CA TRP A 180 -13.82 2.24 -2.87
C TRP A 180 -12.33 2.28 -2.51
N THR A 181 -11.49 2.17 -3.54
CA THR A 181 -10.04 2.27 -3.45
C THR A 181 -9.56 3.65 -3.90
N LEU A 182 -8.90 4.37 -3.01
CA LEU A 182 -8.14 5.57 -3.31
C LEU A 182 -6.75 5.19 -3.79
N ARG A 183 -6.40 5.68 -4.98
CA ARG A 183 -5.05 5.62 -5.54
C ARG A 183 -4.44 7.01 -5.49
N SER A 184 -3.22 7.11 -4.99
CA SER A 184 -2.48 8.37 -4.90
C SER A 184 -1.17 8.28 -5.66
N THR A 185 -0.75 9.36 -6.33
CA THR A 185 0.52 9.41 -7.05
C THR A 185 1.10 10.81 -7.00
N TYR A 186 2.37 10.92 -6.61
CA TYR A 186 3.12 12.17 -6.74
C TYR A 186 3.84 12.20 -8.08
N SER A 187 3.81 13.33 -8.78
CA SER A 187 4.60 13.53 -10.00
C SER A 187 5.46 14.78 -9.93
N TRP A 188 6.63 14.76 -10.55
CA TRP A 188 7.49 15.91 -10.76
C TRP A 188 8.28 15.79 -12.07
N GLU A 189 8.70 16.92 -12.63
CA GLU A 189 9.58 16.93 -13.81
C GLU A 189 11.03 16.71 -13.38
N ALA A 190 11.75 15.89 -14.15
CA ALA A 190 13.14 15.56 -13.91
C ALA A 190 13.97 15.70 -15.20
N ASP A 191 15.17 16.27 -15.05
CA ASP A 191 16.15 16.42 -16.12
C ASP A 191 17.32 15.45 -15.89
N PHE A 192 17.28 14.29 -16.54
CA PHE A 192 18.41 13.36 -16.52
C PHE A 192 19.41 13.74 -17.61
N LYS A 193 20.54 14.33 -17.23
CA LYS A 193 21.59 14.75 -18.16
C LYS A 193 22.27 13.56 -18.82
N ALA A 194 22.65 13.72 -20.08
CA ALA A 194 23.30 12.66 -20.85
C ALA A 194 24.55 12.12 -20.14
N GLY A 195 24.57 10.81 -19.86
CA GLY A 195 25.70 10.13 -19.20
C GLY A 195 25.87 10.42 -17.71
N GLU A 196 24.96 11.17 -17.08
CA GLU A 196 25.03 11.48 -15.65
C GLU A 196 24.22 10.50 -14.80
N THR A 197 24.70 10.28 -13.58
CA THR A 197 23.99 9.57 -12.52
C THR A 197 23.39 10.60 -11.56
N VAL A 198 22.12 10.44 -11.22
CA VAL A 198 21.41 11.31 -10.28
C VAL A 198 20.90 10.51 -9.09
N GLU A 199 20.93 11.14 -7.91
CA GLU A 199 20.31 10.62 -6.70
C GLU A 199 18.88 11.15 -6.58
N VAL A 200 17.93 10.26 -6.28
CA VAL A 200 16.56 10.64 -5.94
C VAL A 200 16.25 10.09 -4.57
N VAL A 201 15.77 10.95 -3.66
CA VAL A 201 15.43 10.54 -2.29
C VAL A 201 13.97 10.81 -2.02
N HIS A 202 13.27 9.82 -1.47
CA HIS A 202 11.90 9.95 -1.01
C HIS A 202 11.82 9.68 0.48
N SER A 203 10.96 10.43 1.17
CA SER A 203 10.53 10.14 2.54
C SER A 203 9.05 10.45 2.69
N TYR A 204 8.32 9.55 3.33
CA TYR A 204 6.93 9.72 3.71
C TYR A 204 6.61 8.80 4.90
N LYS A 205 5.53 9.11 5.61
CA LYS A 205 5.02 8.21 6.64
C LYS A 205 4.04 7.21 6.01
N PRO A 206 4.25 5.89 6.18
CA PRO A 206 3.39 4.91 5.52
C PRO A 206 1.96 4.95 6.05
N SER A 207 1.01 4.57 5.20
CA SER A 207 -0.29 4.14 5.68
C SER A 207 -0.11 2.85 6.47
N VAL A 208 -0.48 2.86 7.75
CA VAL A 208 -0.45 1.66 8.59
C VAL A 208 -1.89 1.20 8.76
N GLY A 209 -2.24 0.09 8.11
CA GLY A 209 -3.48 -0.62 8.41
C GLY A 209 -3.29 -1.46 9.67
N GLY A 210 -4.38 -1.81 10.37
CA GLY A 210 -4.27 -2.63 11.58
C GLY A 210 -5.59 -3.20 12.07
N THR A 211 -5.48 -4.17 12.99
CA THR A 211 -6.60 -4.78 13.70
C THR A 211 -6.44 -4.57 15.21
N VAL A 212 -7.51 -4.80 15.97
CA VAL A 212 -7.49 -4.70 17.44
C VAL A 212 -6.97 -5.96 18.16
N ALA A 213 -6.65 -7.02 17.43
CA ALA A 213 -6.17 -8.30 17.96
C ALA A 213 -5.45 -9.15 16.89
N THR A 214 -4.76 -10.21 17.31
CA THR A 214 -4.23 -11.22 16.39
C THR A 214 -5.36 -12.12 15.88
N ILE A 215 -5.87 -11.83 14.69
CA ILE A 215 -7.02 -12.49 14.07
C ILE A 215 -6.62 -13.63 13.14
N PHE A 216 -5.40 -13.66 12.59
CA PHE A 216 -5.03 -14.71 11.62
C PHE A 216 -4.84 -16.10 12.25
N LEU A 217 -4.64 -16.17 13.57
CA LEU A 217 -4.56 -17.45 14.28
C LEU A 217 -5.92 -18.14 14.39
N ALA A 218 -7.00 -17.37 14.39
CA ALA A 218 -8.36 -17.86 14.59
C ALA A 218 -9.16 -17.84 13.28
N PRO A 219 -9.85 -18.93 12.92
CA PRO A 219 -10.78 -18.89 11.81
C PRO A 219 -11.95 -17.94 12.14
N PRO A 220 -12.53 -17.25 11.13
CA PRO A 220 -13.87 -16.68 11.25
C PRO A 220 -14.87 -17.71 11.80
N TYR A 221 -15.91 -17.25 12.51
CA TYR A 221 -16.97 -18.11 13.06
C TYR A 221 -17.68 -18.99 12.00
N ASP A 222 -17.58 -18.61 10.72
CA ASP A 222 -18.26 -19.16 9.55
C ASP A 222 -17.31 -19.66 8.44
N ALA A 223 -15.98 -19.59 8.63
CA ALA A 223 -15.01 -20.11 7.67
C ALA A 223 -14.39 -21.44 8.14
N THR A 224 -13.83 -22.19 7.20
CA THR A 224 -13.01 -23.35 7.57
C THR A 224 -11.67 -22.87 8.14
N ASP A 225 -11.06 -23.66 9.03
CA ASP A 225 -9.77 -23.37 9.70
C ASP A 225 -8.62 -23.02 8.73
N GLU A 226 -8.76 -23.28 7.43
CA GLU A 226 -7.68 -23.21 6.45
C GLU A 226 -7.59 -21.87 5.69
N ASP A 227 -8.69 -21.13 5.50
CA ASP A 227 -8.70 -20.04 4.50
C ASP A 227 -7.96 -18.77 4.96
N ARG A 228 -8.16 -18.33 6.20
CA ARG A 228 -7.51 -17.11 6.72
C ARG A 228 -6.02 -17.30 7.02
N PRO A 229 -5.58 -18.36 7.75
CA PRO A 229 -4.14 -18.59 7.95
C PRO A 229 -3.39 -18.77 6.63
N LYS A 230 -4.01 -19.41 5.62
CA LYS A 230 -3.43 -19.54 4.28
C LYS A 230 -3.30 -18.19 3.58
N ALA A 231 -4.33 -17.35 3.61
CA ALA A 231 -4.27 -16.01 3.04
C ALA A 231 -3.13 -15.17 3.66
N TYR A 232 -2.94 -15.24 4.98
CA TYR A 232 -1.83 -14.57 5.66
C TYR A 232 -0.47 -15.16 5.30
N ARG A 233 -0.39 -16.49 5.15
CA ARG A 233 0.84 -17.16 4.70
C ARG A 233 1.22 -16.76 3.29
N ASP A 234 0.25 -16.71 2.39
CA ASP A 234 0.47 -16.34 0.99
C ASP A 234 0.82 -14.83 0.86
N LYS A 235 0.24 -13.97 1.71
CA LYS A 235 0.47 -12.52 1.66
C LYS A 235 1.72 -12.05 2.42
N TYR A 236 1.94 -12.55 3.64
CA TYR A 236 2.98 -12.06 4.56
C TYR A 236 4.07 -13.09 4.86
N CYS A 237 4.03 -14.26 4.23
CA CYS A 237 4.96 -15.36 4.47
C CYS A 237 5.07 -15.78 5.95
N THR A 238 3.94 -15.82 6.66
CA THR A 238 3.87 -16.30 8.05
C THR A 238 4.20 -17.79 8.12
N ASP A 239 5.48 -18.11 8.24
CA ASP A 239 5.99 -19.49 8.25
C ASP A 239 5.66 -20.24 9.56
N ASP A 240 5.93 -21.54 9.58
CA ASP A 240 5.56 -22.39 10.71
C ASP A 240 6.26 -21.97 12.01
N ASP A 241 7.48 -21.40 11.93
CA ASP A 241 8.23 -20.92 13.08
C ASP A 241 7.67 -19.59 13.61
N PHE A 242 7.22 -18.70 12.74
CA PHE A 242 6.48 -17.50 13.09
C PHE A 242 5.18 -17.87 13.80
N ILE A 243 4.34 -18.73 13.20
CA ILE A 243 3.07 -19.19 13.79
C ILE A 243 3.32 -19.84 15.16
N LYS A 244 4.34 -20.69 15.28
CA LYS A 244 4.72 -21.33 16.54
C LYS A 244 5.19 -20.32 17.59
N THR A 245 5.87 -19.26 17.19
CA THR A 245 6.31 -18.19 18.08
C THR A 245 5.09 -17.43 18.64
N VAL A 246 4.12 -17.09 17.78
CA VAL A 246 2.88 -16.43 18.23
C VAL A 246 2.08 -17.36 19.15
N LYS A 247 1.91 -18.64 18.80
CA LYS A 247 1.20 -19.60 19.66
C LYS A 247 1.84 -19.81 21.04
N LYS A 248 3.16 -19.66 21.17
CA LYS A 248 3.86 -19.72 22.46
C LYS A 248 3.62 -18.48 23.34
N SER A 249 3.20 -17.37 22.73
CA SER A 249 2.95 -16.11 23.44
C SER A 249 1.55 -15.98 24.02
N LEU A 250 0.64 -16.90 23.67
CA LEU A 250 -0.75 -16.90 24.13
C LEU A 250 -0.82 -16.82 25.66
N ARG A 251 -1.63 -15.88 26.17
CA ARG A 251 -1.89 -15.76 27.61
C ARG A 251 -2.71 -16.94 28.13
N ASP A 252 -3.58 -17.48 27.29
CA ASP A 252 -4.31 -18.73 27.51
C ASP A 252 -4.13 -19.66 26.30
N PRO A 253 -3.48 -20.83 26.43
CA PRO A 253 -3.29 -21.77 25.33
C PRO A 253 -4.59 -22.28 24.67
N GLY A 254 -5.73 -22.20 25.37
CA GLY A 254 -7.05 -22.57 24.85
C GLY A 254 -7.73 -21.46 24.03
N ASP A 255 -7.21 -20.24 24.06
CA ASP A 255 -7.78 -19.07 23.38
C ASP A 255 -6.76 -18.45 22.41
N LEU A 256 -7.01 -18.62 21.11
CA LEU A 256 -6.14 -18.12 20.04
C LEU A 256 -6.13 -16.59 19.93
N TYR A 257 -7.15 -15.91 20.46
CA TYR A 257 -7.19 -14.44 20.53
C TYR A 257 -6.39 -13.89 21.72
N SER A 258 -5.94 -14.74 22.63
CA SER A 258 -5.18 -14.34 23.83
C SER A 258 -3.72 -13.95 23.55
N ALA A 259 -3.31 -13.95 22.27
CA ALA A 259 -2.01 -13.45 21.85
C ALA A 259 -1.86 -11.97 22.28
N PRO A 260 -0.77 -11.60 22.97
CA PRO A 260 -0.56 -10.23 23.45
C PRO A 260 -0.08 -9.34 22.31
N TYR A 261 -0.76 -9.33 21.17
CA TYR A 261 -0.36 -8.58 19.98
C TYR A 261 -1.56 -8.00 19.23
N VAL A 262 -1.37 -6.82 18.64
CA VAL A 262 -2.22 -6.27 17.58
C VAL A 262 -1.49 -6.31 16.25
N GLU A 263 -2.23 -6.55 15.18
CA GLU A 263 -1.66 -6.60 13.85
C GLU A 263 -1.61 -5.19 13.28
N THR A 264 -0.48 -4.84 12.68
CA THR A 264 -0.40 -3.75 11.72
C THR A 264 0.30 -4.24 10.47
N TRP A 265 0.01 -3.63 9.33
CA TRP A 265 0.72 -3.93 8.09
C TRP A 265 1.13 -2.68 7.35
N ILE A 266 2.24 -2.81 6.64
CA ILE A 266 2.78 -1.81 5.72
C ILE A 266 2.90 -2.49 4.38
N SER A 267 2.31 -1.88 3.36
CA SER A 267 2.47 -2.28 1.97
C SER A 267 3.45 -1.32 1.30
N TYR A 268 4.42 -1.85 0.59
CA TYR A 268 5.33 -1.11 -0.27
C TYR A 268 5.35 -1.81 -1.62
N ILE A 269 5.31 -1.04 -2.69
CA ILE A 269 5.25 -1.62 -4.03
C ILE A 269 6.68 -1.59 -4.53
N TRP A 270 7.21 -2.67 -5.06
CA TRP A 270 8.57 -2.72 -5.64
C TRP A 270 8.54 -3.05 -7.14
N SER A 271 7.39 -3.49 -7.66
CA SER A 271 7.26 -4.04 -9.01
C SER A 271 7.57 -3.05 -10.13
N THR A 272 7.38 -1.74 -9.90
CA THR A 272 7.67 -0.71 -10.90
C THR A 272 9.12 -0.33 -11.06
N GLY A 273 10.02 -0.85 -10.22
CA GLY A 273 11.44 -0.84 -10.54
C GLY A 273 11.71 -1.44 -11.93
N ALA A 274 10.86 -2.36 -12.40
CA ALA A 274 10.93 -2.96 -13.73
C ALA A 274 10.51 -2.03 -14.91
N ASN A 275 9.99 -0.83 -14.65
CA ASN A 275 9.66 0.14 -15.70
C ASN A 275 10.88 0.95 -16.19
N TRP A 276 12.03 0.80 -15.51
CA TRP A 276 13.30 1.39 -15.93
C TRP A 276 14.10 0.42 -16.80
N SER A 277 15.18 0.91 -17.40
CA SER A 277 16.00 0.11 -18.28
C SER A 277 16.77 -0.97 -17.50
N GLY A 278 16.26 -2.21 -17.55
CA GLY A 278 16.91 -3.39 -16.98
C GLY A 278 16.51 -3.67 -15.54
N PRO A 279 17.26 -4.54 -14.84
CA PRO A 279 17.01 -4.83 -13.44
C PRO A 279 17.45 -3.67 -12.54
N ILE A 280 17.03 -3.72 -11.28
CA ILE A 280 17.65 -2.91 -10.22
C ILE A 280 19.07 -3.45 -10.00
N GLY A 281 20.08 -2.63 -10.31
CA GLY A 281 21.48 -3.07 -10.25
C GLY A 281 21.90 -3.54 -8.86
N LYS A 282 21.61 -2.74 -7.82
CA LYS A 282 21.78 -3.10 -6.41
C LYS A 282 20.52 -2.76 -5.63
N PHE A 283 19.90 -3.75 -5.02
CA PHE A 283 18.76 -3.54 -4.14
C PHE A 283 19.17 -3.82 -2.70
N HIS A 284 18.84 -2.89 -1.80
CA HIS A 284 18.98 -3.02 -0.37
C HIS A 284 17.65 -2.69 0.29
N LEU A 285 17.21 -3.56 1.21
CA LEU A 285 16.00 -3.36 1.99
C LEU A 285 16.31 -3.49 3.47
N THR A 286 15.94 -2.47 4.23
CA THR A 286 15.92 -2.46 5.68
C THR A 286 14.48 -2.45 6.17
N ILE A 287 14.11 -3.42 7.01
CA ILE A 287 12.83 -3.43 7.72
C ILE A 287 13.10 -3.23 9.21
N ASP A 288 12.49 -2.20 9.79
CA ASP A 288 12.46 -1.95 11.24
C ASP A 288 11.07 -2.23 11.80
N LYS A 289 10.96 -3.19 12.73
CA LYS A 289 9.68 -3.52 13.39
C LYS A 289 9.33 -2.62 14.58
N GLY A 290 10.07 -1.53 14.79
CA GLY A 290 9.83 -0.49 15.80
C GLY A 290 10.33 -0.87 17.20
N ARG A 291 9.86 -1.99 17.76
CA ARG A 291 10.21 -2.39 19.14
C ARG A 291 10.74 -3.82 19.22
N PRO A 292 11.71 -4.14 20.11
CA PRO A 292 12.31 -5.48 20.21
C PRO A 292 11.33 -6.63 20.50
N GLU A 293 10.22 -6.35 21.17
CA GLU A 293 9.15 -7.28 21.53
C GLU A 293 8.15 -7.55 20.39
N ASN A 294 8.08 -6.67 19.39
CA ASN A 294 7.23 -6.88 18.23
C ASN A 294 7.70 -8.10 17.43
N LEU A 295 6.80 -8.73 16.68
CA LEU A 295 7.19 -9.72 15.67
C LEU A 295 6.98 -9.13 14.27
N VAL A 296 7.71 -9.64 13.29
CA VAL A 296 7.60 -9.17 11.89
C VAL A 296 7.63 -10.37 10.94
N SER A 297 6.82 -10.31 9.89
CA SER A 297 6.74 -11.31 8.82
C SER A 297 6.56 -10.60 7.49
N PHE A 298 7.32 -11.03 6.48
CA PHE A 298 7.26 -10.51 5.11
C PHE A 298 7.83 -11.56 4.16
N CYS A 299 7.46 -11.47 2.88
CA CYS A 299 7.98 -12.36 1.85
C CYS A 299 9.32 -11.86 1.30
N TRP A 300 10.33 -12.73 1.30
CA TRP A 300 11.63 -12.49 0.67
C TRP A 300 12.28 -13.83 0.31
N ASP A 301 12.65 -14.00 -0.97
CA ASP A 301 13.26 -15.25 -1.45
C ASP A 301 14.74 -15.41 -1.06
N GLY A 302 15.39 -14.29 -0.75
CA GLY A 302 16.81 -14.24 -0.41
C GLY A 302 17.07 -14.47 1.08
N LYS A 303 18.31 -14.18 1.50
CA LYS A 303 18.69 -14.25 2.91
C LYS A 303 18.20 -13.02 3.65
N VAL A 304 17.49 -13.23 4.75
CA VAL A 304 17.18 -12.21 5.75
C VAL A 304 18.27 -12.19 6.82
N LYS A 305 18.87 -11.03 7.08
CA LYS A 305 19.90 -10.85 8.11
C LYS A 305 19.36 -9.92 9.19
N LYS A 306 19.17 -10.42 10.40
CA LYS A 306 18.91 -9.56 11.57
C LYS A 306 20.17 -8.75 11.91
N THR A 307 20.10 -7.42 11.86
CA THR A 307 21.25 -6.52 12.09
C THR A 307 21.16 -5.72 13.38
N GLY A 308 19.99 -5.68 14.00
CA GLY A 308 19.77 -5.02 15.29
C GLY A 308 18.65 -5.67 16.10
N PRO A 309 18.27 -5.08 17.25
CA PRO A 309 17.14 -5.56 18.05
C PRO A 309 15.82 -5.55 17.27
N THR A 310 15.65 -4.61 16.35
CA THR A 310 14.43 -4.37 15.57
C THR A 310 14.62 -4.43 14.05
N THR A 311 15.87 -4.38 13.58
CA THR A 311 16.19 -4.23 12.15
C THR A 311 16.61 -5.53 11.47
N PHE A 312 16.15 -5.68 10.24
CA PHE A 312 16.44 -6.78 9.32
C PHE A 312 16.87 -6.22 7.97
N GLU A 313 17.95 -6.74 7.42
CA GLU A 313 18.51 -6.31 6.14
C GLU A 313 18.48 -7.45 5.13
N MET A 314 18.17 -7.07 3.90
CA MET A 314 18.14 -7.91 2.71
C MET A 314 18.87 -7.21 1.57
N GLU A 315 19.55 -8.00 0.75
CA GLU A 315 20.29 -7.50 -0.41
C GLU A 315 20.01 -8.36 -1.64
N ALA A 316 19.93 -7.73 -2.81
CA ALA A 316 19.93 -8.39 -4.10
C ALA A 316 20.75 -7.59 -5.13
N LYS A 317 21.18 -8.26 -6.20
CA LYS A 317 21.92 -7.65 -7.33
C LYS A 317 21.29 -8.09 -8.63
N ASP A 318 21.28 -7.18 -9.60
CA ASP A 318 20.62 -7.38 -10.90
C ASP A 318 19.22 -7.97 -10.71
N TRP A 319 18.49 -7.39 -9.77
CA TRP A 319 17.24 -7.92 -9.26
C TRP A 319 16.05 -7.37 -10.04
N TYR A 320 15.16 -8.27 -10.43
CA TYR A 320 13.86 -7.92 -10.97
C TYR A 320 12.83 -8.08 -9.85
N PRO A 321 12.21 -6.97 -9.41
CA PRO A 321 11.06 -7.05 -8.52
C PRO A 321 10.00 -8.00 -9.07
N PRO A 322 9.39 -8.85 -8.23
CA PRO A 322 8.36 -9.76 -8.69
C PRO A 322 7.13 -8.99 -9.17
N TYR A 323 6.57 -9.43 -10.30
CA TYR A 323 5.33 -8.86 -10.84
C TYR A 323 4.13 -9.36 -10.04
N ASN A 324 3.16 -8.49 -9.74
CA ASN A 324 1.94 -8.79 -8.97
C ASN A 324 2.16 -9.35 -7.55
N HIS A 325 3.33 -9.11 -6.98
CA HIS A 325 3.60 -9.50 -5.60
C HIS A 325 4.40 -8.37 -4.98
N GLU A 326 3.72 -7.53 -4.21
CA GLU A 326 4.34 -6.36 -3.59
C GLU A 326 4.93 -6.72 -2.22
N LEU A 327 5.74 -5.83 -1.66
CA LEU A 327 6.30 -6.01 -0.34
C LEU A 327 5.22 -5.76 0.71
N GLU A 328 4.74 -6.83 1.31
CA GLU A 328 3.74 -6.81 2.36
C GLU A 328 4.39 -7.19 3.69
N ILE A 329 4.38 -6.26 4.64
CA ILE A 329 5.05 -6.42 5.94
C ILE A 329 3.99 -6.47 7.03
N LEU A 330 3.83 -7.63 7.65
CA LEU A 330 3.03 -7.80 8.87
C LEU A 330 3.90 -7.55 10.09
N ILE A 331 3.46 -6.63 10.96
CA ILE A 331 4.06 -6.39 12.28
C ILE A 331 3.04 -6.76 13.34
N LEU A 332 3.41 -7.66 14.25
CA LEU A 332 2.65 -7.94 15.45
C LEU A 332 3.16 -7.05 16.57
N ASN A 333 2.41 -6.01 16.88
CA ASN A 333 2.76 -5.05 17.92
C ASN A 333 2.38 -5.60 19.28
N HIS A 334 3.39 -5.84 20.10
CA HIS A 334 3.17 -6.44 21.41
C HIS A 334 2.38 -5.52 22.35
N GLN A 335 1.27 -6.01 22.85
CA GLN A 335 0.48 -5.37 23.88
C GLN A 335 0.97 -5.85 25.25
N ASN A 336 1.88 -5.15 25.94
CA ASN A 336 2.04 -5.36 27.39
C ASN A 336 2.29 -4.08 28.19
N ALA A 337 1.44 -3.95 29.23
CA ALA A 337 1.57 -3.37 30.57
C ALA A 337 1.78 -1.87 30.83
N ASP A 338 2.03 -1.01 29.84
CA ASP A 338 2.05 0.45 30.08
C ASP A 338 0.85 1.15 29.43
N ALA A 339 -0.37 0.74 29.82
CA ALA A 339 -1.57 1.55 29.65
C ALA A 339 -1.82 2.47 30.86
N ASN A 340 -0.74 2.92 31.49
CA ASN A 340 -0.71 4.00 32.48
C ASN A 340 0.57 4.81 32.27
N ALA A 341 0.68 5.47 31.12
CA ALA A 341 1.66 6.52 30.90
C ALA A 341 0.98 7.69 30.19
N GLY A 342 0.38 8.57 31.02
CA GLY A 342 0.13 9.98 30.72
C GLY A 342 -1.19 10.30 30.04
#